data_AF-A0A931M1F1-F1
#
_entry.id   AF-A0A931M1F1-F1
#
_cell.length_a   1.000
_cell.length_b   1.000
_cell.length_c   1.000
_cell.angle_alpha   90.00
_cell.angle_beta   90.00
_cell.angle_gamma   90.00
#
_symmetry.space_group_name_H-M   'P 1'
#
loop_
_entity.id
_entity.type
_entity.pdbx_description
1 polymer ?
#
loop_
_entity_poly.entity_id
_entity_poly.type
_entity_poly.pdbx_seq_one_letter_code
_entity_poly.pdbx_strand_id
1 'polypeptide(L)'
;MKGTKWKRDNDVLGIASVWNGISSPHRKFLEAGGYGFIIGDGRMNYGTENIVEVYYSAAFSKLFFLSFDYQLVNHPGYNKDRGPVNVGAIRFHIEL
;
A
#
# COMPACT_ATOMS: atom_id res chain seq x y z
N MET A 1 12.39 7.55 -9.55
CA MET A 1 13.26 7.76 -10.74
C MET A 1 12.46 8.48 -11.82
N LYS A 2 13.03 9.52 -12.45
CA LYS A 2 12.41 10.25 -13.58
C LYS A 2 12.60 9.50 -14.90
N GLY A 3 11.65 9.66 -15.82
CA GLY A 3 11.63 8.96 -17.12
C GLY A 3 12.51 9.52 -18.23
N THR A 4 13.37 10.49 -17.92
CA THR A 4 14.35 11.04 -18.85
C THR A 4 15.26 9.95 -19.46
N LYS A 5 15.52 8.86 -18.72
CA LYS A 5 16.32 7.72 -19.21
C LYS A 5 15.66 6.93 -20.35
N TRP A 6 14.34 7.03 -20.53
CA TRP A 6 13.59 6.36 -21.61
C TRP A 6 12.74 7.33 -22.43
N LYS A 7 13.20 8.59 -22.54
CA LYS A 7 12.58 9.65 -23.37
C LYS A 7 11.15 10.00 -22.96
N ARG A 8 10.83 9.89 -21.66
CA ARG A 8 9.54 10.31 -21.08
C ARG A 8 9.79 11.23 -19.89
N ASP A 9 10.14 12.47 -20.19
CA ASP A 9 10.73 13.41 -19.21
C ASP A 9 9.83 13.69 -17.99
N ASN A 10 8.52 13.60 -18.17
CA ASN A 10 7.53 13.85 -17.12
C ASN A 10 7.05 12.58 -16.40
N ASP A 11 7.48 11.40 -16.83
CA ASP A 11 7.09 10.14 -16.22
C ASP A 11 7.92 9.84 -14.96
N VAL A 12 7.34 9.06 -14.05
CA VAL A 12 7.95 8.69 -12.77
C VAL A 12 7.78 7.19 -12.52
N LEU A 13 8.88 6.50 -12.27
CA LEU A 13 8.89 5.16 -11.68
C LEU A 13 9.27 5.27 -10.20
N GLY A 14 8.45 4.74 -9.30
CA GLY A 14 8.68 4.74 -7.86
C GLY A 14 8.68 3.33 -7.28
N ILE A 15 9.44 3.16 -6.19
CA ILE A 15 9.38 1.99 -5.32
C ILE A 15 9.35 2.49 -3.88
N ALA A 16 8.51 1.89 -3.05
CA ALA A 16 8.39 2.24 -1.64
C ALA A 16 8.21 0.97 -0.81
N SER A 17 8.54 1.08 0.47
CA SER A 17 8.27 0.02 1.43
C SER A 17 7.90 0.61 2.78
N VAL A 18 6.95 -0.03 3.45
CA VAL A 18 6.38 0.42 4.72
C VAL A 18 6.33 -0.77 5.68
N TRP A 19 6.79 -0.54 6.90
CA TRP A 19 6.63 -1.45 8.03
C TRP A 19 5.81 -0.72 9.08
N ASN A 20 4.61 -1.21 9.36
CA ASN A 20 3.71 -0.61 10.33
C ASN A 20 3.28 -1.65 11.39
N GLY A 21 2.87 -1.13 12.54
CA GLY A 21 2.42 -1.95 13.66
C GLY A 21 1.51 -1.15 14.56
N ILE A 22 0.69 -1.87 15.31
CA ILE A 22 -0.22 -1.28 16.30
C ILE A 22 0.33 -1.43 17.73
N SER A 23 -0.09 -0.53 18.61
CA SER A 23 0.29 -0.53 20.02
C SER A 23 -0.28 -1.75 20.76
N SER A 24 0.37 -2.14 21.87
CA SER A 24 -0.07 -3.30 22.67
C SER A 24 -1.52 -3.21 23.16
N PRO A 25 -2.05 -2.04 23.60
CA PRO A 25 -3.46 -1.93 23.95
C PRO A 25 -4.40 -2.23 22.79
N HIS A 26 -4.08 -1.75 21.59
CA HIS A 26 -4.91 -2.00 20.41
C HIS A 26 -4.88 -3.49 20.03
N ARG A 27 -3.72 -4.16 20.12
CA ARG A 27 -3.63 -5.62 19.92
C ARG A 27 -4.57 -6.38 20.86
N LYS A 28 -4.51 -6.07 22.16
CA LYS A 28 -5.39 -6.71 23.16
C LYS A 28 -6.87 -6.47 22.89
N PHE A 29 -7.23 -5.27 22.43
CA PHE A 29 -8.61 -4.95 22.06
C PHE A 29 -9.09 -5.81 20.87
N LEU A 30 -8.25 -5.97 19.84
CA LEU A 30 -8.56 -6.84 18.70
C LEU A 30 -8.57 -8.32 19.08
N GLU A 31 -7.65 -8.80 19.92
CA GLU A 31 -7.64 -10.17 20.47
C GLU A 31 -8.87 -10.49 21.34
N ALA A 32 -9.57 -9.47 21.82
CA ALA A 32 -10.81 -9.63 22.58
C ALA A 32 -12.07 -9.66 21.68
N GLY A 33 -11.92 -9.65 20.35
CA GLY A 33 -13.05 -9.58 19.42
C GLY A 33 -13.45 -8.14 19.03
N GLY A 34 -12.66 -7.14 19.41
CA GLY A 34 -12.93 -5.74 19.12
C GLY A 34 -12.81 -5.41 17.62
N TYR A 35 -13.61 -4.44 17.18
CA TYR A 35 -13.51 -3.84 15.85
C TYR A 35 -13.01 -2.40 15.97
N GLY A 36 -11.84 -2.12 15.38
CA GLY A 36 -11.33 -0.78 15.17
C GLY A 36 -11.93 -0.12 13.93
N PHE A 37 -11.37 1.02 13.54
CA PHE A 37 -11.89 1.82 12.41
C PHE A 37 -11.87 1.07 11.07
N ILE A 38 -10.82 0.29 10.81
CA ILE A 38 -10.62 -0.43 9.54
C ILE A 38 -10.42 -1.94 9.69
N ILE A 39 -10.16 -2.41 10.91
CA ILE A 39 -9.83 -3.81 11.17
C ILE A 39 -10.58 -4.29 12.42
N GLY A 40 -11.14 -5.47 12.33
CA GLY A 40 -11.54 -6.27 13.48
C GLY A 40 -10.80 -7.58 13.46
N ASP A 41 -10.63 -8.16 14.63
CA ASP A 41 -10.08 -9.51 14.75
C ASP A 41 -10.71 -10.22 15.94
N GLY A 42 -10.55 -11.53 16.01
CA GLY A 42 -11.00 -12.35 17.15
C GLY A 42 -9.82 -12.94 17.89
N ARG A 43 -9.02 -13.75 17.19
CA ARG A 43 -7.73 -14.28 17.69
C ARG A 43 -6.63 -13.75 16.80
N MET A 44 -5.84 -12.82 17.34
CA MET A 44 -4.79 -12.15 16.59
C MET A 44 -3.46 -12.91 16.70
N ASN A 45 -2.97 -13.50 15.62
CA ASN A 45 -1.58 -13.94 15.52
C ASN A 45 -0.72 -12.76 15.07
N TYR A 46 -0.33 -11.91 16.01
CA TYR A 46 0.25 -10.61 15.69
C TYR A 46 1.54 -10.69 14.86
N GLY A 47 1.63 -9.84 13.84
CA GLY A 47 2.84 -9.52 13.07
C GLY A 47 2.82 -8.07 12.61
N THR A 48 3.98 -7.48 12.35
CA THR A 48 4.02 -6.19 11.62
C THR A 48 3.49 -6.43 10.21
N GLU A 49 2.68 -5.48 9.74
CA GLU A 49 2.26 -5.46 8.35
C GLU A 49 3.37 -4.78 7.55
N ASN A 50 3.69 -5.37 6.41
CA ASN A 50 4.80 -4.94 5.57
C ASN A 50 4.29 -4.83 4.15
N ILE A 51 4.46 -3.65 3.55
CA ILE A 51 3.98 -3.36 2.22
C ILE A 51 5.18 -2.98 1.36
N VAL A 52 5.29 -3.60 0.19
CA VAL A 52 6.21 -3.15 -0.86
C VAL A 52 5.37 -2.72 -2.04
N GLU A 53 5.63 -1.52 -2.54
CA GLU A 53 4.93 -0.89 -3.65
C GLU A 53 5.92 -0.58 -4.77
N VAL A 54 5.50 -0.84 -6.01
CA VAL A 54 6.14 -0.30 -7.21
C VAL A 54 5.07 0.33 -8.10
N TYR A 55 5.33 1.53 -8.58
CA TYR A 55 4.38 2.26 -9.44
C TYR A 55 5.06 2.96 -10.59
N TYR A 56 4.32 3.11 -11.68
CA TYR A 56 4.72 3.92 -12.83
C TYR A 56 3.63 4.94 -13.14
N SER A 57 3.97 6.22 -13.09
CA SER A 57 3.10 7.34 -13.50
C SER A 57 3.50 7.83 -14.87
N ALA A 58 2.58 7.69 -15.83
CA ALA A 58 2.70 8.17 -17.19
C ALA A 58 2.06 9.56 -17.32
N ALA A 59 2.83 10.55 -17.74
CA ALA A 59 2.30 11.88 -18.08
C ALA A 59 1.86 11.89 -19.54
N PHE A 60 0.58 12.12 -19.80
CA PHE A 60 0.04 12.30 -21.15
C PHE A 60 0.07 13.78 -21.57
N SER A 61 -0.14 14.68 -20.60
CA SER A 61 0.03 16.11 -20.74
C SER A 61 0.56 16.68 -19.42
N LYS A 62 0.72 18.01 -19.34
CA LYS A 62 1.03 18.66 -18.06
C LYS A 62 -0.12 18.57 -17.04
N LEU A 63 -1.33 18.21 -17.50
CA LEU A 63 -2.54 18.17 -16.69
C LEU A 63 -3.03 16.75 -16.42
N PHE A 64 -2.70 15.77 -17.28
CA PHE A 64 -3.23 14.41 -17.21
C PHE A 64 -2.15 13.37 -16.95
N PHE A 65 -2.34 12.60 -15.89
CA PHE A 65 -1.44 11.53 -15.47
C PHE A 65 -2.22 10.24 -15.21
N LEU A 66 -1.66 9.12 -15.67
CA LEU A 66 -2.19 7.79 -15.40
C LEU A 66 -1.10 6.95 -14.74
N SER A 67 -1.39 6.40 -13.57
CA SER A 67 -0.47 5.55 -12.84
C SER A 67 -0.98 4.11 -12.79
N PHE A 68 -0.05 3.18 -12.96
CA PHE A 68 -0.24 1.78 -12.60
C PHE A 68 0.56 1.50 -11.34
N ASP A 69 -0.06 0.78 -10.41
CA ASP A 69 0.49 0.50 -9.09
C ASP A 69 0.36 -1.00 -8.77
N TYR A 70 1.39 -1.55 -8.14
CA TYR A 70 1.39 -2.90 -7.63
C TYR A 70 1.94 -2.92 -6.20
N GLN A 71 1.17 -3.52 -5.29
CA GLN A 71 1.55 -3.68 -3.89
C GLN A 71 1.50 -5.14 -3.47
N LEU A 72 2.55 -5.58 -2.78
CA LEU A 72 2.56 -6.82 -2.03
C LEU A 72 2.41 -6.48 -0.53
N VAL A 73 1.29 -6.88 0.06
CA VAL A 73 0.97 -6.66 1.48
C VAL A 73 1.15 -7.97 2.23
N ASN A 74 2.10 -8.00 3.17
CA ASN A 74 2.31 -9.13 4.05
C ASN A 74 1.70 -8.90 5.43
N HIS A 75 1.05 -9.94 5.98
CA HIS A 75 0.25 -9.90 7.21
C HIS A 75 -0.80 -8.77 7.25
N PRO A 76 -1.72 -8.68 6.27
CA PRO A 76 -2.70 -7.59 6.21
C PRO A 76 -3.48 -7.40 7.50
N GLY A 77 -3.58 -6.18 8.01
CA GLY A 77 -4.21 -5.90 9.30
C GLY A 77 -3.49 -6.54 10.49
N TYR A 78 -2.17 -6.66 10.38
CA TYR A 78 -1.25 -7.08 11.45
C TYR A 78 -1.42 -8.53 11.95
N ASN A 79 -2.08 -9.39 11.17
CA ASN A 79 -2.31 -10.79 11.54
C ASN A 79 -1.58 -11.72 10.55
N LYS A 80 -0.70 -12.58 11.07
CA LYS A 80 0.12 -13.53 10.30
C LYS A 80 -0.69 -14.64 9.66
N ASP A 81 -1.89 -14.88 10.16
CA ASP A 81 -2.80 -15.86 9.58
C ASP A 81 -3.46 -15.32 8.29
N ARG A 82 -3.20 -14.05 7.93
CA ARG A 82 -3.69 -13.39 6.70
C ARG A 82 -2.57 -13.19 5.69
N GLY A 83 -2.91 -13.38 4.42
CA GLY A 83 -2.05 -13.00 3.30
C GLY A 83 -0.71 -13.75 3.26
N PRO A 84 0.16 -13.46 2.28
CA PRO A 84 0.29 -12.19 1.57
C PRO A 84 -0.82 -11.91 0.55
N VAL A 85 -1.09 -10.62 0.31
CA VAL A 85 -2.08 -10.13 -0.66
C VAL A 85 -1.38 -9.30 -1.73
N ASN A 86 -1.76 -9.54 -2.99
CA ASN A 86 -1.30 -8.76 -4.13
C ASN A 86 -2.41 -7.77 -4.51
N VAL A 87 -2.09 -6.48 -4.56
CA VAL A 87 -3.02 -5.41 -4.91
C VAL A 87 -2.51 -4.74 -6.18
N GLY A 88 -3.37 -4.69 -7.21
CA GLY A 88 -3.13 -3.92 -8.42
C GLY A 88 -4.10 -2.74 -8.49
N ALA A 89 -3.60 -1.57 -8.85
CA ALA A 89 -4.42 -0.38 -8.98
C ALA A 89 -4.05 0.47 -10.21
N ILE A 90 -5.04 1.22 -10.68
CA ILE A 90 -4.89 2.26 -11.69
C ILE A 90 -5.37 3.57 -11.07
N ARG A 91 -4.57 4.62 -11.18
CA ARG A 91 -4.90 5.96 -10.66
C ARG A 91 -4.86 6.97 -11.79
N PHE A 92 -5.95 7.73 -11.94
CA PHE A 92 -5.98 8.89 -12.81
C PHE A 92 -5.83 10.17 -11.97
N HIS A 93 -4.93 11.07 -12.37
CA HIS A 93 -4.72 12.34 -11.71
C HIS A 93 -4.84 13.48 -12.73
N ILE A 94 -5.62 14.50 -12.37
CA ILE A 94 -5.84 15.71 -13.16
C ILE A 94 -5.44 16.91 -12.32
N GLU A 95 -4.61 17.78 -12.89
CA GLU A 95 -4.29 19.10 -12.34
C GLU A 95 -5.10 20.14 -13.15
N LEU A 96 -5.92 20.96 -12.47
CA LEU A 96 -6.82 21.95 -13.07
C LEU A 96 -6.33 23.38 -12.78
#